data_AF-A0A523DJP9-F1
#
_entry.id   AF-A0A523DJP9-F1
#
_cell.length_a   1.000
_cell.length_b   1.000
_cell.length_c   1.000
_cell.angle_alpha   90.00
_cell.angle_beta   90.00
_cell.angle_gamma   90.00
#
_symmetry.space_group_name_H-M   'P 1'
#
loop_
_entity.id
_entity.type
_entity.pdbx_description
1 polymer ?
#
loop_
_entity_poly.entity_id
_entity_poly.type
_entity_poly.pdbx_seq_one_letter_code
_entity_poly.pdbx_strand_id
1 'polypeptide(L)' 'MIAAGAVTLDYDDRFGYLPDLLDRLDIRVDSQVLVFSKTSFQADKISPRHPRAIYFSNDVAVGFVRDADVIELAAFDARH' A
#
# COMPACT_ATOMS: atom_id res chain seq x y z
N MET A 1 -15.61 0.93 0.32
CA MET A 1 -16.11 -0.35 -0.27
C MET A 1 -16.25 -0.26 -1.77
N ILE A 2 -15.27 -0.77 -2.52
CA ILE A 2 -15.34 -0.94 -3.97
C ILE A 2 -16.21 -2.18 -4.24
N ALA A 3 -17.51 -1.99 -4.41
CA ALA A 3 -18.47 -3.09 -4.58
C ALA A 3 -18.80 -3.42 -6.05
N ALA A 4 -18.23 -2.70 -7.04
CA ALA A 4 -18.62 -2.83 -8.44
C ALA A 4 -17.48 -2.53 -9.42
N GLY A 5 -16.44 -3.37 -9.42
CA GLY A 5 -15.64 -3.72 -10.61
C GLY A 5 -14.77 -2.67 -11.32
N ALA A 6 -14.90 -1.38 -11.04
CA ALA A 6 -13.98 -0.35 -11.54
C ALA A 6 -14.05 0.89 -10.63
N VAL A 7 -12.89 1.37 -10.19
CA VAL A 7 -12.75 2.63 -9.47
C VAL A 7 -11.71 3.47 -10.20
N THR A 8 -11.97 4.77 -10.32
CA THR A 8 -10.95 5.73 -10.77
C THR A 8 -10.22 6.21 -9.53
N LEU A 9 -8.89 6.20 -9.60
CA LEU A 9 -8.05 6.68 -8.50
C LEU A 9 -7.54 8.08 -8.84
N ASP A 10 -7.66 8.99 -7.89
CA ASP A 10 -7.07 10.33 -7.97
C ASP A 10 -5.55 10.25 -7.73
N TYR A 11 -4.78 10.95 -8.57
CA TYR A 11 -3.32 10.99 -8.45
C TYR A 11 -2.87 12.12 -7.53
N ASP A 12 -2.00 11.81 -6.58
CA ASP A 12 -1.31 12.77 -5.73
C ASP A 12 0.16 12.95 -6.20
N ASP A 13 0.62 14.20 -6.27
CA ASP A 13 1.97 14.54 -6.76
C ASP A 13 3.12 13.96 -5.91
N ARG A 14 2.85 13.56 -4.67
CA ARG A 14 3.89 13.09 -3.72
C ARG A 14 3.82 11.59 -3.49
N PHE A 15 2.63 11.02 -3.52
CA PHE A 15 2.36 9.63 -3.15
C PHE A 15 1.68 8.82 -4.25
N GLY A 16 1.48 9.41 -5.44
CA GLY A 16 0.78 8.80 -6.54
C GLY A 16 -0.65 8.44 -6.17
N TYR A 17 -1.09 7.23 -6.50
CA TYR A 17 -2.44 6.77 -6.19
C TYR A 17 -2.63 6.29 -4.75
N LEU A 18 -1.59 6.30 -3.92
CA LEU A 18 -1.66 5.73 -2.57
C LEU A 18 -2.78 6.38 -1.71
N PRO A 19 -2.93 7.72 -1.62
CA PRO A 19 -3.91 8.30 -0.70
C PRO A 19 -5.34 7.90 -1.03
N ASP A 20 -5.74 8.01 -2.30
CA ASP A 20 -7.11 7.66 -2.73
C ASP A 20 -7.32 6.13 -2.68
N LEU A 21 -6.29 5.33 -2.96
CA LEU A 21 -6.38 3.87 -2.80
C LEU A 21 -6.66 3.48 -1.34
N LEU A 22 -5.94 4.07 -0.37
CA LEU A 22 -6.17 3.81 1.05
C LEU A 22 -7.59 4.22 1.48
N ASP A 23 -8.06 5.38 1.03
CA ASP A 23 -9.42 5.85 1.30
C ASP A 23 -10.49 4.89 0.75
N ARG A 24 -10.34 4.43 -0.51
CA ARG A 24 -11.34 3.55 -1.13
C ARG A 24 -11.39 2.16 -0.53
N LEU A 25 -10.24 1.69 0.00
CA LEU A 25 -10.10 0.45 0.73
C LEU A 25 -10.41 0.57 2.23
N ASP A 26 -10.76 1.76 2.71
CA ASP A 26 -11.03 2.04 4.13
C ASP A 26 -9.84 1.65 5.05
N ILE A 27 -8.62 1.88 4.57
CA ILE A 27 -7.39 1.65 5.33
C ILE A 27 -6.96 2.95 5.98
N ARG A 28 -6.88 2.97 7.31
CA ARG A 28 -6.44 4.16 8.03
C ARG A 28 -4.95 4.40 7.83
N VAL A 29 -4.56 5.65 7.55
CA VAL A 29 -3.15 6.05 7.38
C VAL A 29 -2.28 5.83 8.63
N ASP A 30 -2.89 5.81 9.81
CA ASP A 30 -2.21 5.58 11.09
C ASP A 30 -1.91 4.09 11.37
N SER A 31 -2.37 3.17 10.51
CA SER A 31 -1.95 1.77 10.53
C SER A 31 -0.50 1.56 10.05
N GLN A 32 0.18 2.61 9.57
CA GLN A 32 1.47 2.52 8.91
C GLN A 32 2.55 1.83 9.76
N VAL A 33 3.24 0.86 9.14
CA VAL A 33 4.48 0.26 9.64
C VAL A 33 5.59 0.45 8.62
N LEU A 34 6.80 0.80 9.09
CA LEU A 34 7.98 0.94 8.23
C LEU A 34 8.86 -0.31 8.29
N VAL A 35 9.14 -0.88 7.12
CA VAL A 35 9.99 -2.05 6.94
C VAL A 35 11.31 -1.63 6.29
N PHE A 36 12.40 -1.85 7.03
CA PHE A 36 13.76 -1.46 6.65
C PHE A 36 14.56 -2.62 6.04
N SER A 37 14.05 -3.86 6.13
CA SER A 37 14.69 -5.05 5.58
C SER A 37 14.47 -5.16 4.06
N LYS A 38 15.49 -5.64 3.34
CA LYS A 38 15.45 -5.88 1.89
C LYS A 38 14.78 -7.21 1.53
N THR A 39 13.62 -7.49 2.11
CA THR A 39 12.91 -8.78 1.98
C THR A 39 11.60 -8.61 1.20
N SER A 40 11.67 -7.99 0.02
CA SER A 40 10.51 -7.65 -0.85
C SER A 40 10.89 -7.81 -2.32
N PHE A 41 9.88 -7.94 -3.19
CA PHE A 41 10.04 -7.91 -4.65
C PHE A 41 10.73 -6.62 -5.14
N GLN A 42 10.65 -5.53 -4.36
CA GLN A 42 11.30 -4.24 -4.63
C GLN A 42 12.57 -4.02 -3.78
N ALA A 43 13.28 -5.08 -3.37
CA ALA A 43 14.44 -5.01 -2.47
C ALA A 43 15.50 -3.97 -2.86
N ASP A 44 15.70 -3.73 -4.16
CA ASP A 44 16.69 -2.77 -4.67
C ASP A 44 16.30 -1.31 -4.41
N LYS A 45 15.01 -1.01 -4.27
CA LYS A 45 14.49 0.33 -3.95
C LYS A 45 14.37 0.59 -2.44
N ILE A 46 14.54 -0.46 -1.61
CA ILE A 46 14.41 -0.36 -0.15
C ILE A 46 15.78 -0.08 0.48
N SER A 47 15.84 0.98 1.26
CA SER A 47 17.03 1.32 2.06
C SER A 47 16.60 1.95 3.38
N PRO A 48 17.50 2.10 4.37
CA PRO A 48 17.14 2.81 5.58
C PRO A 48 16.67 4.26 5.39
N ARG A 49 17.06 4.88 4.27
CA ARG A 49 16.63 6.23 3.87
C ARG A 49 15.33 6.22 3.05
N HIS A 50 14.97 5.07 2.48
CA HIS A 50 13.75 4.83 1.70
C HIS A 50 13.10 3.52 2.16
N PRO A 51 12.54 3.49 3.39
CA PRO A 51 11.89 2.29 3.90
C PRO A 51 10.61 2.01 3.11
N ARG A 52 10.20 0.74 3.07
CA ARG A 52 8.88 0.37 2.60
C ARG A 52 7.86 0.67 3.69
N ALA A 53 6.75 1.32 3.35
CA ALA A 53 5.59 1.43 4.21
C ALA A 53 4.63 0.27 3.94
N ILE A 54 4.04 -0.28 4.99
CA ILE A 54 2.90 -1.20 4.91
C ILE A 54 1.74 -0.54 5.65
N TYR A 55 0.60 -0.42 4.97
CA TYR A 55 -0.68 -0.02 5.54
C TYR A 55 -1.60 -1.23 5.55
N PHE A 56 -2.47 -1.38 6.55
CA PHE A 56 -3.28 -2.58 6.67
C PHE A 56 -4.64 -2.32 7.33
N SER A 57 -5.60 -3.15 6.92
CA SER A 57 -6.84 -3.42 7.64
C SER A 57 -6.90 -4.91 8.01
N ASN A 58 -8.06 -5.39 8.45
CA ASN A 58 -8.25 -6.82 8.72
C ASN A 58 -8.25 -7.67 7.44
N ASP A 59 -8.60 -7.08 6.30
CA ASP A 59 -8.85 -7.81 5.05
C ASP A 59 -7.79 -7.56 3.97
N VAL A 60 -7.02 -6.46 4.06
CA VAL A 60 -6.06 -6.06 3.02
C VAL A 60 -4.80 -5.45 3.63
N ALA A 61 -3.65 -5.74 3.05
CA ALA A 61 -2.39 -5.03 3.24
C ALA A 61 -1.94 -4.36 1.93
N VAL A 62 -1.46 -3.11 2.04
CA VAL A 62 -0.92 -2.29 0.95
C VAL A 62 0.54 -1.97 1.23
N GLY A 63 1.43 -2.42 0.36
CA GLY A 63 2.85 -2.13 0.39
C GLY A 63 3.21 -0.96 -0.54
N PHE A 64 3.94 0.02 0.00
CA PHE A 64 4.34 1.22 -0.73
C PHE A 64 5.83 1.51 -0.52
N VAL A 65 6.56 1.72 -1.62
CA VAL A 65 7.94 2.22 -1.61
C VAL A 65 7.95 3.54 -2.36
N ARG A 66 8.56 4.57 -1.76
CA ARG A 66 8.68 5.88 -2.41
C ARG A 66 9.47 5.74 -3.72
N ASP A 67 9.00 6.42 -4.76
CA ASP A 67 9.58 6.39 -6.11
C ASP A 67 9.57 4.99 -6.78
N ALA A 68 8.79 4.05 -6.25
CA ALA A 68 8.51 2.80 -6.94
C ALA A 68 7.36 2.96 -7.92
N ASP A 69 7.46 2.28 -9.07
CA ASP A 69 6.48 2.34 -10.15
C ASP A 69 5.22 1.53 -9.85
N VAL A 70 5.18 0.81 -8.71
CA VAL A 70 4.12 -0.13 -8.35
C VAL A 70 3.74 0.01 -6.89
N ILE A 71 2.47 -0.28 -6.62
CA ILE A 71 1.92 -0.50 -5.27
C ILE A 71 1.64 -2.00 -5.13
N GLU A 72 2.07 -2.60 -4.02
CA GLU A 72 1.80 -4.01 -3.71
C GLU A 72 0.48 -4.13 -2.95
N LEU A 73 -0.39 -5.07 -3.32
CA LEU A 73 -1.62 -5.38 -2.57
C LEU A 73 -1.67 -6.87 -2.22
N ALA A 74 -2.06 -7.17 -0.98
CA ALA A 74 -2.36 -8.51 -0.53
C ALA A 74 -3.72 -8.52 0.16
N ALA A 75 -4.62 -9.39 -0.27
CA ALA A 75 -5.92 -9.60 0.37
C ALA A 75 -5.88 -10.86 1.24
N PHE A 76 -6.53 -10.79 2.40
CA PHE A 76 -6.70 -11.90 3.32
C PHE A 76 -8.17 -12.35 3.24
N ASP A 77 -8.41 -13.62 2.94
CA ASP A 77 -9.76 -14.19 2.97
C ASP A 77 -10.07 -14.61 4.42
N ALA A 78 -11.18 -14.11 4.97
CA ALA A 78 -11.64 -14.46 6.31
C ALA A 78 -12.21 -15.88 6.41
N ARG A 79 -12.15 -16.70 5.36
CA ARG A 79 -12.53 -18.13 5.39
C ARG A 79 -11.56 -18.97 6.22
N HIS A 80 -11.76 -18.90 7.53
CA HIS A 80 -11.52 -19.96 8.51
C HIS A 80 -12.84 -20.39 9.15
#